data_AF-A0AA41AK13-F1
#
_entry.id   AF-A0AA41AK13-F1
#
_cell.length_a   1.000
_cell.length_b   1.000
_cell.length_c   1.000
_cell.angle_alpha   90.00
_cell.angle_beta   90.00
_cell.angle_gamma   90.00
#
_symmetry.space_group_name_H-M   'P 1'
#
loop_
_entity.id
_entity.type
_entity.pdbx_description
1 polymer ?
#
loop_
_entity_poly.entity_id
_entity_poly.type
_entity_poly.pdbx_seq_one_letter_code
_entity_poly.pdbx_strand_id
1 'polypeptide(L)'
;MKLDAHSLPDDPEQLKRMLLELQHVVAKKDEELAKKDAQIHELLQAYNAKLAKEYAKKSEKMPGAGEVFNEAEETLDEYDKAQLATSPSVKKEKAKPKRNAAHCRRNYHE
;
A
#
# COMPACT_ATOMS: atom_id res chain seq x y z
N MET A 1 -20.01 -31.63 22.53
CA MET A 1 -20.56 -31.49 23.88
C MET A 1 -22.07 -31.50 23.77
N LYS A 2 -22.78 -32.41 24.43
CA LYS A 2 -24.26 -32.35 24.51
C LYS A 2 -24.59 -31.59 25.79
N LEU A 3 -25.29 -30.47 25.67
CA LEU A 3 -25.81 -29.73 26.82
C LEU A 3 -27.15 -30.38 27.18
N ASP A 4 -27.26 -30.90 28.39
CA ASP A 4 -28.50 -31.48 28.92
C ASP A 4 -29.25 -30.41 29.73
N ALA A 5 -30.50 -30.15 29.38
CA ALA A 5 -31.33 -29.17 30.09
C ALA A 5 -31.63 -29.62 31.53
N HIS A 6 -31.66 -30.93 31.79
CA HIS A 6 -31.87 -31.47 33.13
C HIS A 6 -30.67 -31.33 34.06
N SER A 7 -29.52 -30.85 33.54
CA SER A 7 -28.34 -30.54 34.35
C SER A 7 -28.37 -29.14 34.96
N LEU A 8 -29.35 -28.32 34.59
CA LEU A 8 -29.52 -26.98 35.12
C LEU A 8 -30.27 -27.03 36.47
N PRO A 9 -29.99 -26.09 37.38
CA PRO A 9 -30.78 -25.96 38.60
C PRO A 9 -32.24 -25.59 38.30
N ASP A 10 -33.18 -26.21 39.01
CA ASP A 10 -34.61 -25.87 38.91
C ASP A 10 -34.96 -24.55 39.63
N ASP A 11 -34.05 -24.03 40.46
CA ASP A 11 -34.23 -22.74 41.15
C ASP A 11 -33.98 -21.55 40.20
N PRO A 12 -34.98 -20.69 39.94
CA PRO A 12 -34.83 -19.56 39.03
C PRO A 12 -33.83 -18.51 39.52
N GLU A 13 -33.62 -18.35 40.84
CA GLU A 13 -32.65 -17.39 41.37
C GLU A 13 -31.21 -17.85 41.14
N GLN A 14 -30.94 -19.15 41.33
CA GLN A 14 -29.65 -19.74 40.99
C GLN A 14 -29.34 -19.64 39.49
N LEU A 15 -30.34 -19.87 38.63
CA LEU A 15 -30.18 -19.76 37.17
C LEU A 15 -29.81 -18.34 36.73
N LYS A 16 -30.46 -17.31 37.30
CA LYS A 16 -30.13 -15.90 37.01
C LYS A 16 -28.70 -15.56 37.38
N ARG A 17 -28.21 -16.04 38.53
CA ARG A 17 -26.81 -15.80 38.96
C ARG A 17 -25.82 -16.43 38.00
N MET A 18 -26.03 -17.68 37.60
CA MET A 18 -25.18 -18.35 36.61
C MET A 18 -25.20 -17.64 35.26
N LEU A 19 -26.35 -17.14 34.83
CA LEU A 19 -26.45 -16.39 33.57
C LEU A 19 -25.63 -15.10 33.60
N LEU A 20 -25.70 -14.34 34.70
CA LEU A 20 -24.90 -13.13 34.88
C LEU A 20 -23.40 -13.43 34.91
N GLU A 21 -23.00 -14.50 35.61
CA GLU A 21 -21.61 -14.94 35.63
C GLU A 21 -21.13 -15.36 34.24
N LEU A 22 -21.94 -16.11 33.49
CA LEU A 22 -21.64 -16.52 32.12
C LEU A 22 -21.47 -15.29 31.22
N GLN A 23 -22.38 -14.32 31.29
CA GLN A 23 -22.29 -13.08 30.51
C GLN A 23 -20.98 -12.32 30.80
N HIS A 24 -20.60 -12.23 32.08
CA HIS A 24 -19.36 -11.60 32.48
C HIS A 24 -18.12 -12.37 32.01
N VAL A 25 -18.13 -13.70 32.07
CA VAL A 25 -17.03 -14.54 31.56
C VAL A 25 -16.91 -14.42 30.03
N VAL A 26 -18.03 -14.39 29.31
CA VAL A 26 -18.05 -14.21 27.85
C VAL A 26 -17.47 -12.85 27.49
N ALA A 27 -17.93 -11.77 28.13
CA ALA A 27 -17.41 -10.42 27.89
C ALA A 27 -15.89 -10.34 28.10
N LYS A 28 -15.37 -10.94 29.19
CA LYS A 28 -13.93 -10.99 29.43
C LYS A 28 -13.17 -11.77 28.36
N LYS A 29 -13.71 -12.90 27.91
CA LYS A 29 -13.09 -13.71 26.85
C LYS A 29 -13.09 -12.97 25.52
N ASP A 30 -14.16 -12.23 25.20
CA ASP A 30 -14.23 -11.42 23.98
C ASP A 30 -13.19 -10.29 24.01
N GLU A 31 -12.98 -9.64 25.17
CA GLU A 31 -11.90 -8.66 25.33
C GLU A 31 -10.50 -9.27 25.15
N GLU A 32 -10.27 -10.47 25.70
CA GLU A 32 -9.00 -11.18 25.53
C GLU A 32 -8.77 -11.62 24.08
N LEU A 33 -9.83 -12.08 23.40
CA LEU A 33 -9.77 -12.45 21.98
C LEU A 33 -9.43 -11.22 21.13
N ALA A 34 -10.11 -10.10 21.35
CA ALA A 34 -9.83 -8.85 20.64
C ALA A 34 -8.36 -8.40 20.81
N LYS A 35 -7.80 -8.54 22.03
CA LYS A 35 -6.39 -8.24 22.28
C LYS A 35 -5.44 -9.19 21.52
N LYS A 36 -5.74 -10.49 21.51
CA LYS A 36 -4.93 -11.48 20.79
C LYS A 36 -5.00 -11.27 19.28
N ASP A 37 -6.18 -10.97 18.74
CA ASP A 37 -6.36 -10.70 17.32
C ASP A 37 -5.57 -9.45 16.90
N ALA A 38 -5.60 -8.38 17.70
CA ALA A 38 -4.78 -7.19 17.46
C ALA A 38 -3.27 -7.52 17.42
N GLN A 39 -2.79 -8.33 18.37
CA GLN A 39 -1.39 -8.78 18.39
C GLN A 39 -1.02 -9.62 17.16
N ILE A 40 -1.91 -10.52 16.73
CA ILE A 40 -1.71 -11.34 15.53
C ILE A 40 -1.63 -10.44 14.29
N HIS A 41 -2.54 -9.48 14.16
CA HIS A 41 -2.54 -8.53 13.04
C HIS A 41 -1.26 -7.70 12.99
N GLU A 42 -0.79 -7.19 14.12
CA GLU A 42 0.48 -6.45 14.20
C GLU A 42 1.67 -7.31 13.77
N LEU A 43 1.74 -8.55 14.27
CA LEU A 43 2.81 -9.49 13.91
C LEU A 43 2.81 -9.81 12.41
N LEU A 44 1.62 -10.07 11.84
CA LEU A 44 1.45 -10.34 10.41
C LEU A 44 1.87 -9.13 9.56
N GLN A 45 1.51 -7.91 9.98
CA GLN A 45 1.91 -6.69 9.30
C GLN A 45 3.45 -6.53 9.33
N ALA A 46 4.08 -6.73 10.49
CA ALA A 46 5.53 -6.66 10.62
C ALA A 46 6.24 -7.73 9.77
N TYR A 47 5.70 -8.95 9.72
CA TYR A 47 6.23 -10.03 8.90
C TYR A 47 6.12 -9.73 7.41
N ASN A 48 4.95 -9.29 6.94
CA ASN A 48 4.74 -8.91 5.54
C ASN A 48 5.64 -7.73 5.14
N ALA A 49 5.82 -6.74 6.01
CA ALA A 49 6.75 -5.64 5.76
C ALA A 49 8.21 -6.11 5.63
N LYS A 50 8.63 -7.10 6.44
CA LYS A 50 9.96 -7.70 6.31
C LYS A 50 10.10 -8.45 4.99
N LEU A 51 9.13 -9.28 4.61
CA LEU A 51 9.14 -9.98 3.33
C LEU A 51 9.21 -9.01 2.16
N ALA A 52 8.39 -7.95 2.15
CA ALA A 52 8.40 -6.94 1.11
C ALA A 52 9.79 -6.28 0.97
N LYS A 53 10.46 -5.97 2.09
CA LYS A 53 11.84 -5.44 2.08
C LYS A 53 12.84 -6.45 1.51
N GLU A 54 12.75 -7.72 1.87
CA GLU A 54 13.65 -8.75 1.36
C GLU A 54 13.46 -9.00 -0.14
N TYR A 55 12.22 -9.03 -0.63
CA TYR A 55 11.94 -9.17 -2.06
C TYR A 55 12.30 -7.91 -2.85
N ALA A 56 12.09 -6.71 -2.31
CA ALA A 56 12.53 -5.46 -2.95
C ALA A 56 14.06 -5.43 -3.12
N LYS A 57 14.82 -5.83 -2.09
CA LYS A 57 16.29 -5.96 -2.20
C LYS A 57 16.70 -6.97 -3.28
N LYS A 58 15.97 -8.07 -3.43
CA LYS A 58 16.23 -9.10 -4.45
C LYS A 58 15.84 -8.63 -5.85
N SER A 59 14.80 -7.82 -6.01
CA SER A 59 14.38 -7.33 -7.32
C SER A 59 15.32 -6.28 -7.90
N GLU A 60 15.90 -5.40 -7.08
CA GLU A 60 16.92 -4.45 -7.55
C GLU A 60 18.25 -5.12 -7.92
N LYS A 61 18.57 -6.27 -7.32
CA LYS A 61 19.81 -7.01 -7.56
C LYS A 61 19.59 -8.32 -8.30
N MET A 62 18.79 -8.31 -9.36
CA MET A 62 18.99 -9.32 -10.42
C MET A 62 19.99 -8.76 -11.44
N PRO A 63 21.31 -9.03 -11.30
CA PRO A 63 22.26 -8.75 -12.37
C PRO A 63 21.79 -9.52 -13.62
N GLY A 64 21.60 -8.79 -14.72
CA GLY A 64 21.13 -9.35 -15.99
C GLY A 64 19.66 -9.14 -16.32
N ALA A 65 18.78 -8.69 -15.41
CA ALA A 65 17.35 -8.50 -15.74
C ALA A 65 17.09 -7.39 -16.77
N GLY A 66 18.00 -6.42 -16.88
CA GLY A 66 17.96 -5.38 -17.91
C GLY A 66 18.72 -5.74 -19.19
N GLU A 67 19.43 -6.87 -19.26
CA GLU A 67 20.25 -7.20 -20.43
C GLU A 67 19.60 -8.27 -21.33
N VAL A 68 18.62 -9.04 -20.84
CA VAL A 68 18.05 -10.17 -21.60
C VAL A 68 17.07 -9.76 -22.71
N PHE A 69 16.68 -8.48 -22.80
CA PHE A 69 15.67 -8.02 -23.76
C PHE A 69 15.99 -6.67 -24.42
N ASN A 70 17.22 -6.16 -24.25
CA ASN A 70 17.59 -4.83 -24.76
C ASN A 70 18.28 -4.88 -26.14
N GLU A 71 18.47 -6.06 -26.73
CA GLU A 71 19.15 -6.22 -28.03
C GLU A 71 18.41 -5.46 -29.17
N ALA A 72 17.07 -5.42 -29.11
CA ALA A 72 16.27 -4.66 -30.07
C ALA A 72 16.35 -3.14 -29.86
N GLU A 73 16.49 -2.68 -28.61
CA GLU A 73 16.66 -1.25 -28.29
C GLU A 73 18.05 -0.76 -28.70
N GLU A 74 19.08 -1.58 -28.47
CA GLU A 74 20.47 -1.28 -28.86
C GLU A 74 20.63 -1.14 -30.39
N THR A 75 19.96 -2.00 -31.17
CA THR A 75 19.95 -1.89 -32.64
C THR A 75 19.20 -0.65 -33.16
N LEU A 76 18.14 -0.22 -32.47
CA LEU A 76 17.40 1.00 -32.80
C LEU A 76 18.23 2.25 -32.47
N ASP A 77 18.90 2.27 -31.32
CA ASP A 77 19.78 3.36 -30.91
C ASP A 77 20.96 3.56 -31.88
N GLU A 78 21.58 2.47 -32.35
CA GLU A 78 22.62 2.53 -33.37
C GLU A 78 22.12 3.12 -34.69
N TYR A 79 20.91 2.74 -35.11
CA TYR A 79 20.29 3.22 -36.34
C TYR A 79 19.93 4.70 -36.26
N ASP A 80 19.31 5.15 -35.17
CA ASP A 80 18.97 6.55 -34.94
C ASP A 80 20.23 7.43 -34.88
N LYS A 81 21.31 6.93 -34.26
CA LYS A 81 22.59 7.64 -34.20
C LYS A 81 23.23 7.79 -35.59
N ALA A 82 23.10 6.78 -36.46
CA ALA A 82 23.55 6.86 -37.85
C ALA A 82 22.69 7.82 -38.70
N GLN A 83 21.37 7.88 -38.48
CA GLN A 83 20.49 8.84 -39.15
C GLN A 83 20.76 10.28 -38.71
N LEU A 84 20.99 10.52 -37.43
CA LEU A 84 21.32 11.84 -36.89
C LEU A 84 22.70 12.32 -37.36
N ALA A 85 23.65 11.42 -37.59
CA ALA A 85 24.95 11.75 -38.14
C ALA A 85 24.92 12.10 -39.64
N THR A 86 23.94 11.59 -40.39
CA THR A 86 23.80 11.80 -41.85
C THR A 86 22.85 12.93 -42.23
N SER A 87 22.04 13.43 -41.30
CA SER A 87 21.11 14.54 -41.55
C SER A 87 21.79 15.90 -41.36
N PRO A 88 21.76 16.82 -42.36
CA PRO A 88 22.26 18.16 -42.17
C PRO A 88 21.39 18.91 -41.15
N SER A 89 22.03 19.45 -40.11
CA SER A 89 21.41 20.26 -39.06
C SER A 89 20.74 21.52 -39.65
N VAL A 90 19.47 21.42 -40.03
CA VAL A 90 18.66 22.59 -40.34
C VAL A 90 18.21 23.20 -39.03
N LYS A 91 18.96 24.20 -38.54
CA LYS A 91 18.60 25.03 -37.40
C LYS A 91 17.29 25.77 -37.70
N LYS A 92 16.16 25.21 -37.28
CA LYS A 92 14.88 25.93 -37.25
C LYS A 92 14.88 26.81 -36.00
N GLU A 93 15.08 28.11 -36.17
CA GLU A 93 14.89 29.09 -35.11
C GLU A 93 13.45 29.01 -34.58
N LYS A 94 13.31 28.60 -33.32
CA LYS A 94 12.01 28.61 -32.63
C LYS A 94 11.66 30.06 -32.27
N ALA A 95 10.68 30.63 -32.97
CA ALA A 95 10.10 31.91 -32.60
C ALA A 95 9.45 31.80 -31.21
N LYS A 96 9.95 32.58 -30.23
CA LYS A 96 9.36 32.66 -28.89
C LYS A 96 8.01 33.41 -28.96
N PRO A 97 6.92 32.87 -28.38
CA PRO A 97 5.67 33.62 -28.30
C PRO A 97 5.80 34.75 -27.26
N LYS A 98 5.39 35.97 -27.62
CA LYS A 98 5.34 37.14 -26.72
C LYS A 98 4.25 36.91 -25.66
N ARG A 99 4.64 36.83 -24.39
CA ARG A 99 3.71 36.92 -23.25
C ARG A 99 3.28 38.38 -23.09
N ASN A 100 1.99 38.67 -23.28
CA ASN A 100 1.44 39.96 -22.88
C ASN A 100 1.37 40.02 -21.34
N ALA A 101 2.02 41.02 -20.75
CA ALA A 101 1.92 41.29 -19.32
C ALA A 101 0.54 41.87 -19.02
N ALA A 102 -0.37 41.05 -18.47
CA ALA A 102 -1.63 41.53 -17.97
C ALA A 102 -1.38 42.52 -16.81
N HIS A 103 -1.95 43.70 -16.99
CA HIS A 103 -1.89 44.86 -16.13
C HIS A 103 -2.42 44.55 -14.73
N CYS A 104 -1.54 44.37 -13.74
CA CYS A 104 -1.94 44.35 -12.33
C CYS A 104 -2.08 45.80 -11.84
N ARG A 105 -3.27 46.40 -11.95
CA ARG A 105 -3.61 47.64 -11.25
C ARG A 105 -4.19 47.29 -9.89
N ARG A 106 -3.34 47.38 -8.86
CA ARG A 106 -3.71 47.54 -7.45
C ARG A 106 -4.25 48.96 -7.31
N ASN A 107 -5.56 49.14 -7.10
CA ASN A 107 -6.11 50.41 -6.66
C ASN A 107 -6.39 50.30 -5.16
N TYR A 108 -5.59 51.02 -4.38
CA TYR A 108 -5.94 51.50 -3.03
C TYR A 108 -6.53 52.90 -3.18
N HIS A 109 -7.66 53.16 -2.53
CA HIS A 109 -8.09 54.45 -1.95
C HIS A 109 -9.17 54.09 -0.92
N GLU A 110 -8.92 54.32 0.37
CA GLU A 110 -9.17 55.58 1.12
C GLU A 110 -10.67 55.90 1.24
#